data_AF-A0A6A6C005-F1
#
_entry.id   AF-A0A6A6C005-F1
#
_cell.length_a   1.000
_cell.length_b   1.000
_cell.length_c   1.000
_cell.angle_alpha   90.00
_cell.angle_beta   90.00
_cell.angle_gamma   90.00
#
_symmetry.space_group_name_H-M   'P 1'
#
loop_
_entity.id
_entity.type
_entity.pdbx_description
1 polymer ?
#
loop_
_entity_poly.entity_id
_entity_poly.type
_entity_poly.pdbx_seq_one_letter_code
_entity_poly.pdbx_strand_id
1 'polypeptide(L)'
;MPNAITGWEDQIESQIAGTIGCIRQRGPMVDVNMAIARVMEDAAVDTISVGGGMITDAARAICFRASEEHRTPPNHIAITTSFIEAECTACDGYSEGKNIGSRAQEVGIGVFWYQTDSAAHTRR
;
A
#
# COMPACT_ATOMS: atom_id res chain seq x y z
N MET A 1 -0.80 5.66 24.21
CA MET A 1 0.00 4.50 23.76
C MET A 1 0.61 4.88 22.44
N PRO A 2 1.90 4.62 22.19
CA PRO A 2 2.44 4.69 20.83
C PRO A 2 1.58 3.76 19.97
N ASN A 3 0.99 4.29 18.91
CA ASN A 3 0.35 3.47 17.89
C ASN A 3 1.43 2.57 17.27
N ALA A 4 1.11 1.32 16.96
CA ALA A 4 2.09 0.33 16.49
C ALA A 4 2.97 0.81 15.32
N ILE A 5 2.49 1.79 14.56
CA ILE A 5 3.19 2.48 13.49
C ILE A 5 4.46 3.22 14.00
N THR A 6 4.39 4.00 15.08
CA THR A 6 5.54 4.79 15.56
C THR A 6 6.69 3.91 16.06
N GLY A 7 6.38 2.76 16.67
CA GLY A 7 7.42 1.85 17.16
C GLY A 7 8.21 1.15 16.05
N TRP A 8 7.60 0.96 14.87
CA TRP A 8 8.28 0.42 13.69
C TRP A 8 9.03 1.52 12.95
N GLU A 9 8.40 2.68 12.75
CA GLU A 9 9.04 3.85 12.12
C GLU A 9 10.37 4.19 12.81
N ASP A 10 10.42 4.19 14.15
CA ASP A 10 11.64 4.44 14.93
C ASP A 10 12.77 3.41 14.64
N GLN A 11 12.44 2.17 14.27
CA GLN A 11 13.43 1.10 14.02
C GLN A 11 14.01 1.15 12.60
N ILE A 12 13.28 1.72 11.64
CA ILE A 12 13.66 1.77 10.22
C ILE A 12 13.75 3.19 9.67
N GLU A 13 13.73 4.21 10.54
CA GLU A 13 13.68 5.64 10.17
C GLU A 13 14.73 6.02 9.12
N SER A 14 15.97 5.52 9.26
CA SER A 14 17.06 5.79 8.31
C SER A 14 16.90 5.14 6.95
N GLN A 15 15.92 4.24 6.77
CA GLN A 15 15.60 3.54 5.53
C GLN A 15 14.29 4.02 4.91
N ILE A 16 13.48 4.82 5.61
CA ILE A 16 12.22 5.35 5.09
C ILE A 16 12.52 6.55 4.19
N ALA A 17 12.29 6.39 2.88
CA ALA A 17 12.37 7.49 1.91
C ALA A 17 11.24 8.54 2.11
N GLY A 18 10.10 8.12 2.65
CA GLY A 18 9.01 9.00 3.04
C GLY A 18 7.77 8.25 3.49
N THR A 19 6.87 8.95 4.17
CA THR A 19 5.59 8.42 4.64
C THR A 19 4.43 9.13 3.95
N ILE A 20 3.49 8.35 3.42
CA ILE A 20 2.23 8.85 2.84
C ILE A 20 1.08 8.39 3.72
N GLY A 21 0.53 9.31 4.50
CA GLY A 21 -0.60 9.06 5.39
C GLY A 21 -1.96 9.37 4.75
N CYS A 22 -3.01 8.89 5.41
CA CYS A 22 -4.40 9.30 5.15
C CYS A 22 -4.91 9.05 3.71
N ILE A 23 -4.43 7.99 3.03
CA ILE A 23 -5.07 7.52 1.80
C ILE A 23 -6.54 7.23 2.12
N ARG A 24 -7.44 8.00 1.49
CA ARG A 24 -8.86 7.96 1.82
C ARG A 24 -9.49 6.65 1.39
N GLN A 25 -10.66 6.38 1.95
CA GLN A 25 -11.36 5.15 1.65
C GLN A 25 -11.65 5.02 0.15
N ARG A 26 -11.49 3.80 -0.38
CA ARG A 26 -11.58 3.42 -1.79
C ARG A 26 -10.47 3.99 -2.68
N GLY A 27 -9.40 4.54 -2.08
CA GLY A 27 -8.24 5.06 -2.80
C GLY A 27 -8.62 6.03 -3.91
N PRO A 28 -9.07 7.26 -3.61
CA PRO A 28 -9.37 8.24 -4.64
C PRO A 28 -8.15 8.46 -5.54
N MET A 29 -8.38 8.57 -6.85
CA MET A 29 -7.29 8.67 -7.83
C MET A 29 -6.31 9.83 -7.55
N VAL A 30 -6.78 10.91 -6.92
CA VAL A 30 -5.91 12.03 -6.51
C VAL A 30 -4.91 11.63 -5.41
N ASP A 31 -5.29 10.76 -4.47
CA ASP A 31 -4.38 10.27 -3.42
C ASP A 31 -3.37 9.29 -4.03
N VAL A 32 -3.84 8.44 -4.95
CA VAL A 32 -3.00 7.50 -5.71
C VAL A 32 -1.98 8.26 -6.57
N ASN A 33 -2.39 9.30 -7.30
CA ASN A 33 -1.49 10.11 -8.13
C ASN A 33 -0.44 10.86 -7.30
N MET A 34 -0.82 11.39 -6.14
CA MET A 34 0.13 12.02 -5.23
C MET A 34 1.19 11.02 -4.76
N ALA A 35 0.80 9.79 -4.47
CA ALA A 35 1.70 8.74 -4.03
C ALA A 35 2.61 8.24 -5.17
N ILE A 36 2.06 8.06 -6.38
CA ILE A 36 2.84 7.74 -7.58
C ILE A 36 3.93 8.79 -7.77
N ALA A 37 3.58 10.08 -7.77
CA ALA A 37 4.57 11.15 -7.96
C ALA A 37 5.76 11.06 -7.00
N ARG A 38 5.53 10.62 -5.75
CA ARG A 38 6.60 10.41 -4.75
C ARG A 38 7.44 9.17 -5.02
N VAL A 39 6.81 8.06 -5.38
CA VAL A 39 7.55 6.84 -5.78
C VAL A 39 8.40 7.11 -7.02
N MET A 40 7.92 7.96 -7.94
CA MET A 40 8.65 8.33 -9.16
C MET A 40 9.83 9.29 -8.92
N GLU A 41 9.97 9.89 -7.73
CA GLU A 41 11.14 10.73 -7.39
C GLU A 41 12.43 9.89 -7.27
N ASP A 42 12.32 8.60 -6.92
CA ASP A 42 13.45 7.69 -6.78
C ASP A 42 13.08 6.26 -7.20
N ALA A 43 13.65 5.81 -8.32
CA ALA A 43 13.39 4.49 -8.89
C ALA A 43 13.93 3.31 -8.04
N ALA A 44 14.71 3.58 -6.99
CA ALA A 44 15.21 2.56 -6.07
C ALA A 44 14.30 2.32 -4.85
N VAL A 45 13.18 3.04 -4.74
CA VAL A 45 12.28 2.96 -3.58
C VAL A 45 11.29 1.82 -3.70
N ASP A 46 11.26 0.96 -2.68
CA ASP A 46 10.22 -0.03 -2.48
C ASP A 46 9.03 0.56 -1.69
N THR A 47 7.87 -0.10 -1.77
CA THR A 47 6.65 0.36 -1.11
C THR A 47 6.26 -0.55 0.06
N ILE A 48 5.88 0.07 1.17
CA ILE A 48 5.34 -0.63 2.34
C ILE A 48 3.94 -0.08 2.63
N SER A 49 2.92 -0.93 2.60
CA SER A 49 1.56 -0.56 2.98
C SER A 49 1.25 -1.06 4.39
N VAL A 50 0.76 -0.17 5.26
CA VAL A 50 0.32 -0.52 6.62
C VAL A 50 -1.15 -0.19 6.79
N GLY A 51 -2.00 -1.20 6.95
CA GLY A 51 -3.44 -1.00 7.15
C GLY A 51 -4.32 -2.17 6.74
N GLY A 52 -5.63 -1.93 6.62
CA GLY A 52 -6.56 -2.94 6.12
C GLY A 52 -6.51 -3.07 4.59
N GLY A 53 -7.31 -3.99 4.05
CA GLY A 53 -7.24 -4.36 2.63
C GLY A 53 -7.32 -3.24 1.61
N MET A 54 -8.08 -2.20 1.92
CA MET A 54 -8.18 -1.02 1.07
C MET A 54 -6.87 -0.23 0.94
N ILE A 55 -6.07 -0.16 2.00
CA ILE A 55 -4.74 0.46 1.93
C ILE A 55 -3.81 -0.42 1.10
N THR A 56 -3.91 -1.74 1.25
CA THR A 56 -3.19 -2.72 0.43
C THR A 56 -3.56 -2.62 -1.06
N ASP A 57 -4.85 -2.45 -1.38
CA ASP A 57 -5.33 -2.27 -2.77
C ASP A 57 -4.84 -0.96 -3.38
N ALA A 58 -4.89 0.13 -2.62
CA ALA A 58 -4.40 1.43 -3.07
C ALA A 58 -2.87 1.39 -3.31
N ALA A 59 -2.11 0.75 -2.42
CA ALA A 59 -0.66 0.61 -2.58
C ALA A 59 -0.31 -0.19 -3.85
N ARG A 60 -1.04 -1.27 -4.15
CA ARG A 60 -0.85 -2.01 -5.41
C ARG A 60 -1.18 -1.20 -6.65
N ALA A 61 -2.27 -0.43 -6.61
CA ALA A 61 -2.60 0.47 -7.69
C ALA A 61 -1.49 1.52 -7.93
N ILE A 62 -0.84 1.99 -6.86
CA ILE A 62 0.34 2.87 -6.94
C ILE A 62 1.51 2.15 -7.61
N CYS A 63 1.89 0.95 -7.13
CA CYS A 63 3.00 0.18 -7.69
C CYS A 63 2.80 -0.16 -9.17
N PHE A 64 1.59 -0.60 -9.51
CA PHE A 64 1.25 -0.96 -10.88
C PHE A 64 1.29 0.23 -11.81
N ARG A 65 0.67 1.35 -11.44
CA ARG A 65 0.72 2.57 -12.26
C ARG A 65 2.12 3.16 -12.34
N ALA A 66 2.90 3.12 -11.25
CA ALA A 66 4.31 3.48 -11.28
C ALA A 66 5.09 2.57 -12.26
N SER A 67 4.74 1.28 -12.36
CA SER A 67 5.32 0.34 -13.33
C SER A 67 4.84 0.53 -14.77
N GLU A 68 3.71 1.21 -14.99
CA GLU A 68 3.33 1.62 -16.34
C GLU A 68 4.20 2.78 -16.84
N GLU A 69 4.68 3.62 -15.92
CA GLU A 69 5.57 4.75 -16.21
C GLU A 69 7.08 4.37 -16.15
N HIS A 70 7.45 3.44 -15.28
CA HIS A 70 8.80 2.86 -15.13
C HIS A 70 8.85 1.41 -15.58
N ARG A 71 9.89 0.98 -16.29
CA ARG A 71 10.00 -0.42 -16.80
C ARG A 71 10.05 -1.51 -15.72
N THR A 72 10.12 -1.17 -14.43
CA THR A 72 10.19 -2.16 -13.34
C THR A 72 9.35 -1.68 -12.17
N PRO A 73 8.37 -2.49 -11.70
CA PRO A 73 7.57 -2.15 -10.52
C PRO A 73 8.45 -2.12 -9.26
N PRO A 74 8.20 -1.19 -8.32
CA PRO A 74 8.79 -1.28 -6.99
C PRO A 74 8.30 -2.54 -6.28
N ASN A 75 9.11 -3.13 -5.40
CA ASN A 75 8.60 -4.25 -4.59
C ASN A 75 7.53 -3.72 -3.64
N HIS A 76 6.50 -4.54 -3.40
CA HIS A 76 5.43 -4.22 -2.46
C HIS A 76 5.43 -5.18 -1.27
N ILE A 77 5.55 -4.60 -0.08
CA ILE A 77 5.43 -5.29 1.21
C ILE A 77 4.14 -4.81 1.89
N ALA A 78 3.30 -5.74 2.34
CA ALA A 78 2.06 -5.40 3.03
C ALA A 78 2.06 -5.83 4.51
N ILE A 79 1.92 -4.87 5.41
CA ILE A 79 1.64 -5.10 6.82
C ILE A 79 0.14 -4.91 7.03
N THR A 80 -0.60 -6.01 6.99
CA THR A 80 -2.07 -5.94 7.04
C THR A 80 -2.60 -5.98 8.47
N THR A 81 -3.52 -5.06 8.78
CA THR A 81 -4.24 -4.97 10.05
C THR A 81 -5.61 -5.64 10.02
N SER A 82 -6.01 -6.22 8.87
CA SER A 82 -7.30 -6.89 8.69
C SER A 82 -7.10 -8.22 7.97
N PHE A 83 -7.73 -9.28 8.46
CA PHE A 83 -7.75 -10.56 7.75
C PHE A 83 -8.66 -10.44 6.52
N ILE A 84 -8.07 -10.35 5.33
CA ILE A 84 -8.80 -10.24 4.07
C ILE A 84 -8.13 -11.09 2.99
N GLU A 85 -8.76 -11.27 1.83
CA GLU A 85 -8.20 -12.10 0.75
C GLU A 85 -7.23 -11.31 -0.13
N ALA A 86 -7.35 -9.99 -0.14
CA ALA A 86 -6.73 -9.12 -1.13
C ALA A 86 -5.21 -9.28 -1.17
N GLU A 87 -4.52 -9.48 -0.04
CA GLU A 87 -3.08 -9.74 0.03
C GLU A 87 -2.61 -10.98 -0.73
N CYS A 88 -3.51 -11.95 -0.95
CA CYS A 88 -3.23 -13.18 -1.68
C CYS A 88 -3.67 -13.11 -3.16
N THR A 89 -4.15 -11.94 -3.62
CA THR A 89 -4.61 -11.75 -4.99
C THR A 89 -3.65 -10.90 -5.80
N ALA A 90 -3.70 -11.07 -7.11
CA ALA A 90 -3.01 -10.21 -8.07
C ALA A 90 -4.01 -9.23 -8.68
N CYS A 91 -4.76 -8.53 -7.81
CA CYS A 91 -5.79 -7.56 -8.18
C CYS A 91 -5.58 -6.25 -7.41
N ASP A 92 -5.90 -5.11 -8.02
CA ASP A 92 -5.92 -3.81 -7.35
C ASP A 92 -7.29 -3.13 -7.48
N GLY A 93 -7.45 -2.00 -6.78
CA GLY A 93 -8.66 -1.19 -6.87
C GLY A 93 -8.46 0.25 -6.40
N TYR A 94 -9.03 1.20 -7.14
CA TYR A 94 -9.09 2.62 -6.78
C TYR A 94 -10.40 3.25 -7.30
N SER A 95 -10.67 4.50 -6.93
CA SER A 95 -11.91 5.21 -7.31
C SER A 95 -11.66 6.48 -8.10
N GLU A 96 -12.36 6.59 -9.25
CA GLU A 96 -12.42 7.78 -10.11
C GLU A 96 -13.89 8.06 -10.48
N GLY A 97 -14.73 8.32 -9.47
CA GLY A 97 -16.19 8.42 -9.63
C GLY A 97 -16.91 7.08 -9.90
N LYS A 98 -16.16 6.05 -10.25
CA LYS A 98 -16.52 4.63 -10.28
C LYS A 98 -15.37 3.80 -9.71
N ASN A 99 -15.65 2.58 -9.24
CA ASN A 99 -14.60 1.64 -8.85
C ASN A 99 -13.91 1.14 -10.11
N ILE A 100 -12.59 1.26 -10.16
CA ILE A 100 -11.73 0.72 -11.21
C ILE A 100 -10.82 -0.30 -10.55
N GLY A 101 -10.64 -1.45 -11.18
CA GLY A 101 -9.73 -2.48 -10.69
C GLY A 101 -8.99 -3.11 -11.85
N SER A 102 -7.76 -3.53 -11.57
CA SER A 102 -6.84 -4.13 -12.52
C SER A 102 -6.45 -5.52 -12.05
N ARG A 103 -6.04 -6.38 -12.99
CA ARG A 103 -5.50 -7.71 -12.69
C ARG A 103 -4.24 -7.92 -13.54
N ALA A 104 -3.10 -7.95 -12.88
CA ALA A 104 -1.78 -8.06 -13.49
C ALA A 104 -0.85 -8.85 -12.56
N GLN A 105 0.26 -9.39 -13.03
CA GLN A 105 1.20 -10.09 -12.13
C GLN A 105 1.97 -9.06 -11.27
N GLU A 106 2.18 -7.88 -11.84
CA GLU A 106 2.89 -6.74 -11.31
C GLU A 106 2.19 -6.08 -10.12
N VAL A 107 0.89 -6.35 -9.92
CA VAL A 107 0.14 -5.98 -8.71
C VAL A 107 0.28 -7.01 -7.58
N GLY A 108 1.11 -8.04 -7.73
CA GLY A 108 1.33 -9.04 -6.68
C GLY A 108 2.09 -8.47 -5.48
N ILE A 109 1.74 -8.91 -4.27
CA ILE A 109 2.50 -8.57 -3.06
C ILE A 109 3.66 -9.56 -2.93
N GLY A 110 4.88 -9.05 -2.76
CA GLY A 110 6.07 -9.88 -2.61
C GLY A 110 6.14 -10.55 -1.23
N VAL A 111 5.83 -9.81 -0.18
CA VAL A 111 5.80 -10.28 1.21
C VAL A 111 4.63 -9.62 1.95
N PHE A 112 3.89 -10.38 2.75
CA PHE A 112 2.90 -9.81 3.67
C PHE A 112 3.06 -10.33 5.10
N TRP A 113 2.75 -9.46 6.07
CA TRP A 113 2.72 -9.77 7.49
C TRP A 113 1.37 -9.39 8.10
N TYR A 114 0.81 -10.27 8.93
CA TYR A 114 -0.39 -9.98 9.71
C TYR A 114 -0.01 -9.37 11.06
N GLN A 115 -0.53 -8.18 11.34
CA GLN A 115 -0.42 -7.58 12.67
C GLN A 115 -1.69 -7.89 13.48
N THR A 116 -1.62 -8.99 14.23
CA THR A 116 -2.77 -9.57 14.96
C THR A 116 -3.34 -8.66 16.05
N ASP A 117 -2.49 -7.87 16.71
CA ASP A 117 -2.91 -6.97 17.78
C ASP A 117 -3.82 -5.85 17.26
N SER A 118 -3.63 -5.40 16.02
CA SER A 118 -4.48 -4.39 15.39
C SER A 118 -5.79 -5.00 14.88
N ALA A 119 -5.76 -6.24 14.38
CA ALA A 119 -6.96 -6.96 13.96
C ALA A 119 -7.97 -7.13 15.11
N ALA A 120 -7.49 -7.32 16.35
CA ALA A 120 -8.32 -7.41 17.55
C ALA A 120 -9.14 -6.13 17.87
N HIS A 121 -8.75 -4.97 17.31
CA HIS A 121 -9.42 -3.68 17.52
C HIS A 121 -10.37 -3.31 16.37
N THR A 122 -10.53 -4.19 15.37
CA THR A 122 -11.51 -4.01 14.29
C THR A 122 -12.92 -4.11 14.89
N ARG A 123 -13.75 -3.07 14.74
CA ARG A 123 -15.14 -3.12 15.19
C ARG A 123 -15.88 -4.22 14.42
N ARG A 124 -16.65 -5.04 15.16
CA ARG A 124 -17.60 -6.00 14.58
C ARG A 124 -18.82 -5.29 14.03
#